data_AF-A0A5R8ZHB4-F1
#
_entry.id   AF-A0A5R8ZHB4-F1
#
_cell.length_a   1.000
_cell.length_b   1.000
_cell.length_c   1.000
_cell.angle_alpha   90.00
_cell.angle_beta   90.00
_cell.angle_gamma   90.00
#
_symmetry.space_group_name_H-M   'P 1'
#
loop_
_entity.id
_entity.type
_entity.pdbx_description
1 polymer ?
#
loop_
_entity_poly.entity_id
_entity_poly.type
_entity_poly.pdbx_seq_one_letter_code
_entity_poly.pdbx_strand_id
1 'polypeptide(L)' 'MEYVMSISQARRRFRRVLKLAEQGHTFILTRCGKAVCRLELDE' A
#
# COMPACT_ATOMS: atom_id res chain seq x y z
N MET A 1 -3.63 -9.88 -3.96
CA MET A 1 -2.43 -10.31 -3.16
C MET A 1 -2.07 -9.18 -2.20
N GLU A 2 -1.75 -9.52 -0.95
CA GLU A 2 -1.50 -8.53 0.12
C GLU A 2 0.00 -8.24 0.29
N TYR A 3 0.35 -6.96 0.47
CA TYR A 3 1.72 -6.50 0.74
C TYR A 3 1.76 -5.64 1.99
N VAL A 4 2.85 -5.75 2.77
CA VAL A 4 3.10 -4.88 3.93
C VAL A 4 4.30 -3.99 3.64
N MET A 5 4.15 -2.67 3.82
CA MET A 5 5.27 -1.74 3.67
C MET A 5 5.14 -0.51 4.55
N SER A 6 6.24 0.23 4.74
CA SER A 6 6.16 1.50 5.48
C SER A 6 5.50 2.59 4.63
N ILE A 7 4.83 3.54 5.30
CA ILE A 7 4.21 4.69 4.62
C ILE A 7 5.22 5.50 3.81
N SER A 8 6.48 5.56 4.27
CA SER A 8 7.58 6.22 3.55
C SER A 8 7.94 5.49 2.24
N GLN A 9 7.93 4.15 2.24
CA GLN A 9 8.15 3.34 1.04
C GLN A 9 7.00 3.52 0.04
N ALA A 10 5.76 3.47 0.53
CA ALA A 10 4.56 3.69 -0.29
C ALA A 10 4.58 5.07 -0.96
N ARG A 11 4.91 6.13 -0.21
CA ARG A 11 5.00 7.50 -0.74
C ARG A 11 6.05 7.61 -1.86
N ARG A 12 7.25 7.04 -1.65
CA ARG A 12 8.34 7.07 -2.66
C ARG A 12 7.98 6.32 -3.94
N ARG A 13 7.11 5.31 -3.85
CA ARG A 13 6.74 4.42 -4.96
C ARG A 13 5.26 4.54 -5.32
N PHE A 14 4.63 5.67 -5.00
CA PHE A 14 3.17 5.78 -4.98
C PHE A 14 2.53 5.43 -6.32
N ARG A 15 3.11 5.89 -7.45
CA ARG A 15 2.65 5.53 -8.79
C ARG A 15 2.66 4.02 -9.06
N ARG A 16 3.66 3.29 -8.56
CA ARG A 16 3.73 1.83 -8.71
C ARG A 16 2.70 1.14 -7.80
N VAL A 17 2.52 1.66 -6.58
CA VAL A 17 1.52 1.17 -5.63
C VAL A 17 0.11 1.31 -6.20
N LEU A 18 -0.23 2.48 -6.75
CA LEU A 18 -1.53 2.69 -7.42
C LEU A 18 -1.75 1.72 -8.59
N LYS A 19 -0.77 1.58 -9.49
CA LYS A 19 -0.88 0.63 -10.62
C LYS A 19 -1.09 -0.81 -10.16
N LEU A 20 -0.51 -1.20 -9.02
CA LEU A 20 -0.76 -2.52 -8.44
C LEU A 20 -2.13 -2.58 -7.75
N ALA A 21 -2.57 -1.52 -7.09
CA ALA A 21 -3.91 -1.46 -6.53
C ALA A 21 -4.99 -1.60 -7.62
N GLU A 22 -4.79 -0.99 -8.79
CA GLU A 22 -5.63 -1.16 -9.99
C GLU A 22 -5.69 -2.60 -10.51
N GLN A 23 -4.70 -3.42 -10.15
CA GLN A 23 -4.63 -4.84 -10.49
C GLN A 23 -5.20 -5.74 -9.37
N GLY A 24 -5.86 -5.17 -8.36
CA GLY A 24 -6.45 -5.91 -7.24
C GLY A 24 -5.45 -6.28 -6.13
N HIS A 25 -4.33 -5.56 -6.02
CA HIS A 25 -3.40 -5.73 -4.91
C HIS A 25 -3.78 -4.85 -3.72
N THR A 26 -3.64 -5.38 -2.51
CA THR A 26 -3.91 -4.67 -1.26
C THR A 26 -2.61 -4.36 -0.53
N PHE A 27 -2.51 -3.18 0.08
CA PHE A 27 -1.32 -2.73 0.80
C PHE A 27 -1.66 -2.37 2.25
N ILE A 28 -1.01 -3.04 3.21
CA ILE A 28 -1.00 -2.65 4.61
C ILE A 28 0.18 -1.69 4.84
N LEU A 29 -0.14 -0.42 5.03
CA LEU A 29 0.83 0.63 5.32
C LEU A 29 1.13 0.67 6.81
N THR A 30 2.43 0.72 7.12
CA THR A 30 2.93 0.76 8.49
C THR A 30 3.65 2.07 8.80
N ARG A 31 3.61 2.48 10.07
CA ARG A 31 4.45 3.55 10.62
C ARG A 31 5.14 3.00 11.87
N CYS A 32 6.47 3.06 11.88
CA CYS A 32 7.28 2.48 12.96
C CYS A 32 6.92 1.00 13.26
N GLY A 33 6.69 0.21 12.20
CA GLY A 33 6.34 -1.22 12.30
C GLY A 33 4.89 -1.52 12.67
N LYS A 34 4.07 -0.53 13.03
CA LYS A 34 2.65 -0.71 13.35
C LYS A 34 1.79 -0.44 12.13
N ALA A 35 0.80 -1.29 11.85
CA ALA A 35 -0.18 -1.06 10.80
C ALA A 35 -1.00 0.20 11.12
N VAL A 36 -1.17 1.07 10.13
CA VAL A 36 -1.90 2.35 10.28
C VAL A 36 -2.93 2.60 9.20
N CYS A 37 -2.81 1.94 8.04
CA CYS A 37 -3.73 2.14 6.92
C CYS A 37 -3.72 0.89 6.03
N ARG A 38 -4.90 0.54 5.49
CA ARG A 38 -5.08 -0.43 4.43
C ARG A 38 -5.44 0.35 3.17
N LEU A 39 -4.68 0.14 2.11
CA LEU A 39 -4.87 0.76 0.81
C LEU A 39 -5.24 -0.32 -0.20
N GLU A 40 -6.44 -0.20 -0.72
CA GLU A 40 -7.00 -0.96 -1.84
C GLU A 40 -7.83 0.00 -2.68
N LEU A 41 -8.04 -0.33 -3.95
CA LEU A 41 -9.05 0.36 -4.74
C LEU A 41 -10.34 -0.41 -4.54
N ASP A 42 -11.34 0.25 -3.97
CA ASP A 42 -12.72 -0.20 -4.07
C ASP A 42 -13.18 0.04 -5.51
N GLU A 43 -13.79 -0.99 -6.11
CA GLU A 43 -14.51 -0.88 -7.37
C GLU A 43 -15.70 0.09 -7.27
#